data_AF-A0A813U4H1-F1
#
_entry.id   AF-A0A813U4H1-F1
#
_cell.length_a   1.000
_cell.length_b   1.000
_cell.length_c   1.000
_cell.angle_alpha   90.00
_cell.angle_beta   90.00
_cell.angle_gamma   90.00
#
_symmetry.space_group_name_H-M   'P 1'
#
loop_
_entity.id
_entity.type
_entity.pdbx_description
1 polymer ?
#
loop_
_entity_poly.entity_id
_entity_poly.type
_entity_poly.pdbx_seq_one_letter_code
_entity_poly.pdbx_strand_id
1 'polypeptide(L)'
;MKFVEICECPDIDKILDWLQEKNLLPSMLICQCGKKCERKIREDVVDGRVWRCSCGRRKSIRTNSFFSQFSLSLKIILKLILYLALQMKQIDQAKLLGISRPTIISFQQRLRLIAC
;
A
#
# COMPACT_ATOMS: atom_id res chain seq x y z
N MET A 1 -14.99 -9.44 -1.14
CA MET A 1 -14.40 -8.71 -2.28
C MET A 1 -13.20 -9.48 -2.82
N LYS A 2 -13.19 -9.75 -4.13
CA LYS A 2 -12.09 -10.43 -4.84
C LYS A 2 -10.92 -9.49 -5.07
N PHE A 3 -9.74 -10.05 -5.38
CA PHE A 3 -8.53 -9.26 -5.62
C PHE A 3 -8.68 -8.25 -6.77
N VAL A 4 -9.32 -8.65 -7.87
CA VAL A 4 -9.54 -7.77 -9.03
C VAL A 4 -10.46 -6.59 -8.67
N GLU A 5 -11.50 -6.85 -7.86
CA GLU A 5 -12.44 -5.81 -7.40
C GLU A 5 -11.74 -4.77 -6.53
N ILE A 6 -10.85 -5.20 -5.62
CA ILE A 6 -10.14 -4.26 -4.75
C ILE A 6 -9.10 -3.43 -5.51
N CYS A 7 -8.50 -3.96 -6.58
CA CYS A 7 -7.57 -3.20 -7.42
C CYS A 7 -8.22 -1.99 -8.10
N GLU A 8 -9.51 -2.08 -8.41
CA GLU A 8 -10.29 -1.00 -9.02
C GLU A 8 -11.07 -0.16 -8.01
N CYS A 9 -10.99 -0.48 -6.72
CA CYS A 9 -11.68 0.26 -5.67
C CYS A 9 -11.17 1.73 -5.60
N PRO A 10 -12.05 2.74 -5.70
CA PRO A 10 -11.66 4.13 -5.54
C PRO A 10 -11.49 4.53 -4.07
N ASP A 11 -12.18 3.82 -3.16
CA ASP A 11 -12.21 4.11 -1.74
C ASP A 11 -11.00 3.47 -1.02
N ILE A 12 -10.14 4.32 -0.47
CA ILE A 12 -8.94 3.89 0.25
C ILE A 12 -9.26 3.18 1.56
N ASP A 13 -10.33 3.54 2.26
CA ASP A 13 -10.65 2.89 3.54
C ASP A 13 -11.08 1.45 3.30
N LYS A 14 -11.82 1.17 2.22
CA LYS A 14 -12.13 -0.21 1.78
C LYS A 14 -10.88 -1.00 1.38
N ILE A 15 -9.90 -0.36 0.73
CA ILE A 15 -8.60 -1.00 0.44
C ILE A 15 -7.90 -1.37 1.75
N LEU A 16 -7.85 -0.45 2.72
CA LEU A 16 -7.20 -0.69 3.99
C LEU A 16 -7.88 -1.80 4.79
N ASP A 17 -9.21 -1.78 4.87
CA ASP A 17 -9.97 -2.79 5.61
C ASP A 17 -9.76 -4.17 4.98
N TRP A 18 -9.83 -4.28 3.64
CA TRP A 18 -9.55 -5.54 2.94
C TRP A 18 -8.12 -6.05 3.18
N LEU A 19 -7.13 -5.15 3.18
CA LEU A 19 -5.74 -5.52 3.46
C LEU A 19 -5.55 -5.97 4.92
N GLN A 20 -6.26 -5.36 5.87
CA GLN A 20 -6.23 -5.75 7.28
C GLN A 20 -6.92 -7.10 7.51
N GLU A 21 -8.07 -7.35 6.88
CA GLU A 21 -8.77 -8.63 6.89
C GLU A 21 -7.90 -9.78 6.36
N LYS A 22 -7.02 -9.48 5.39
CA LYS A 22 -6.06 -10.43 4.83
C LYS A 22 -4.73 -10.52 5.59
N ASN A 23 -4.60 -9.84 6.73
CA ASN A 23 -3.36 -9.74 7.51
C ASN A 23 -2.16 -9.18 6.71
N LEU A 24 -2.42 -8.43 5.64
CA LEU A 24 -1.39 -7.76 4.84
C LEU A 24 -1.03 -6.38 5.39
N LEU A 25 -1.91 -5.79 6.20
CA LEU A 25 -1.68 -4.61 7.00
C LEU A 25 -2.03 -4.89 8.47
N PRO A 26 -1.37 -4.23 9.43
CA PRO A 26 -1.77 -4.33 10.83
C PRO A 26 -3.17 -3.71 11.02
N SER A 27 -4.04 -4.41 11.74
CA SER A 27 -5.36 -3.90 12.17
C SER A 27 -5.26 -2.93 13.36
N MET A 28 -4.16 -3.01 14.12
CA MET A 28 -3.87 -2.16 15.26
C MET A 28 -2.38 -1.89 15.35
N LEU A 29 -2.01 -0.69 15.80
CA LEU A 29 -0.63 -0.34 16.07
C LEU A 29 -0.48 0.23 17.48
N ILE A 30 0.53 -0.27 18.21
CA ILE A 30 0.89 0.28 19.52
C ILE A 30 2.01 1.30 19.34
N CYS A 31 1.81 2.47 19.96
CA CYS A 31 2.83 3.51 20.01
C CYS A 31 3.92 3.12 21.00
N GLN A 32 5.11 3.72 20.85
CA GLN A 32 6.21 3.55 21.82
C GLN A 32 5.86 4.02 23.23
N CYS A 33 4.84 4.88 23.39
CA CYS A 33 4.32 5.26 24.71
C CYS A 33 3.29 4.25 25.28
N GLY A 34 3.15 3.06 24.68
CA GLY A 34 2.25 1.99 25.10
C GLY A 34 0.78 2.16 24.73
N LYS A 35 0.37 3.33 24.19
CA LYS A 35 -1.02 3.60 23.82
C LYS A 35 -1.35 3.10 22.42
N LYS A 36 -2.62 2.71 22.21
CA LYS A 36 -3.15 2.35 20.88
C LYS A 36 -3.16 3.58 19.97
N CYS A 37 -2.74 3.39 18.73
CA CYS A 37 -2.89 4.39 17.68
C CYS A 37 -4.26 4.26 17.01
N GLU A 38 -4.80 5.39 16.59
CA GLU A 38 -6.02 5.46 15.78
C GLU A 38 -5.67 5.77 14.32
N ARG A 39 -6.46 5.23 13.39
CA ARG A 39 -6.39 5.61 11.98
C ARG A 39 -6.99 7.00 11.82
N LYS A 40 -6.25 7.93 11.22
CA LYS A 40 -6.70 9.30 10.94
C LYS A 40 -6.42 9.68 9.49
N ILE A 41 -7.27 10.57 8.97
CA ILE A 41 -7.12 11.20 7.66
C ILE A 41 -5.92 12.15 7.68
N ARG A 42 -5.14 12.11 6.60
CA ARG A 42 -4.01 13.01 6.37
C ARG A 42 -3.70 13.07 4.87
N GLU A 43 -4.05 14.16 4.21
CA GLU A 43 -4.00 14.28 2.75
C GLU A 43 -2.58 14.42 2.19
N ASP A 44 -1.64 14.93 2.98
CA ASP A 44 -0.23 15.12 2.58
C ASP A 44 0.61 13.83 2.61
N VAL A 45 -0.02 12.66 2.80
CA VAL A 45 0.67 11.36 2.72
C VAL A 45 0.12 10.49 1.60
N VAL A 46 0.96 9.58 1.10
CA VAL A 46 0.72 8.78 -0.12
C VAL A 46 -0.64 8.06 -0.15
N ASP A 47 -1.12 7.52 0.97
CA ASP A 47 -2.43 6.82 1.06
C ASP A 47 -3.51 7.64 1.77
N GLY A 48 -3.29 8.93 2.05
CA GLY A 48 -4.30 9.75 2.72
C GLY A 48 -4.60 9.37 4.17
N ARG A 49 -3.87 8.40 4.76
CA ARG A 49 -4.15 7.79 6.07
C ARG A 49 -2.87 7.52 6.87
N VAL A 50 -2.95 7.72 8.19
CA VAL A 50 -1.85 7.46 9.14
C VAL A 50 -2.34 6.84 10.44
N TRP A 51 -1.45 6.15 11.13
CA TRP A 51 -1.61 5.83 12.54
C TRP A 51 -1.20 7.03 13.38
N ARG A 52 -2.12 7.56 14.19
CA ARG A 52 -1.88 8.67 15.10
C ARG A 52 -2.10 8.24 16.54
N CYS A 53 -1.11 8.47 17.39
CA CYS A 53 -1.25 8.30 18.83
C CYS A 53 -1.69 9.62 19.49
N SER A 54 -2.37 9.51 20.63
CA SER A 54 -2.67 10.65 21.51
C SER A 54 -1.43 11.40 22.02
N CYS A 55 -0.25 10.77 22.06
CA CYS A 55 1.02 11.43 22.41
C CYS A 55 1.61 12.28 21.26
N GLY A 56 0.91 12.42 20.13
CA GLY A 56 1.33 13.21 18.98
C GLY A 56 2.20 12.47 17.96
N ARG A 57 2.78 11.32 18.31
CA ARG A 57 3.56 10.48 17.37
C ARG A 57 2.67 9.94 16.25
N ARG A 58 3.28 9.80 15.07
CA ARG A 58 2.64 9.34 13.84
C ARG A 58 3.46 8.23 13.23
N LYS A 59 2.78 7.29 12.57
CA LYS A 59 3.40 6.22 11.80
C LYS A 59 2.62 6.03 10.50
N SER A 60 3.29 5.58 9.45
CA SER A 60 2.63 5.23 8.19
C SER A 60 1.59 4.16 8.45
N ILE A 61 0.46 4.19 7.73
CA ILE A 61 -0.55 3.13 7.82
C ILE A 61 0.04 1.75 7.48
N ARG A 62 1.14 1.74 6.71
CA ARG A 62 1.87 0.56 6.26
C ARG A 62 2.95 0.07 7.21
N THR A 63 3.17 0.73 8.36
CA THR A 63 4.22 0.32 9.30
C THR A 63 4.08 -1.16 9.65
N ASN A 64 5.21 -1.88 9.71
CA ASN A 64 5.27 -3.33 9.96
C ASN A 64 4.52 -4.19 8.92
N SER A 65 4.47 -3.75 7.66
CA SER A 65 3.93 -4.54 6.56
C SER A 65 4.89 -4.62 5.38
N PHE A 66 4.64 -5.58 4.49
CA PHE A 66 5.26 -5.68 3.17
C PHE A 66 5.25 -4.34 2.41
N PHE A 67 4.15 -3.59 2.50
CA PHE A 67 3.97 -2.34 1.76
C PHE A 67 4.85 -1.19 2.26
N SER A 68 5.46 -1.31 3.45
CA SER A 68 6.36 -0.28 4.00
C SER A 68 7.62 -0.08 3.16
N GLN A 69 7.96 -1.03 2.29
CA GLN A 69 9.16 -1.00 1.47
C GLN A 69 9.01 -0.20 0.16
N PHE A 70 7.79 0.26 -0.14
CA PHE A 70 7.47 0.89 -1.41
C PHE A 70 6.99 2.32 -1.21
N SER A 71 7.45 3.22 -2.08
CA SER A 71 7.04 4.63 -2.10
C SER A 71 5.73 4.88 -2.86
N LEU A 72 5.29 3.92 -3.69
CA LEU A 72 4.05 3.99 -4.47
C LEU A 72 2.81 3.88 -3.58
N SER A 73 1.66 4.41 -4.02
CA SER A 73 0.39 4.23 -3.29
C SER A 73 -0.04 2.77 -3.22
N LEU A 74 -0.78 2.37 -2.17
CA LEU A 74 -1.30 1.00 -2.06
C LEU A 74 -2.11 0.61 -3.30
N LYS A 75 -2.91 1.55 -3.81
CA LYS A 75 -3.67 1.37 -5.06
C LYS A 75 -2.76 1.02 -6.25
N ILE A 76 -1.68 1.78 -6.44
CA ILE A 76 -0.72 1.51 -7.54
C ILE A 76 -0.02 0.16 -7.32
N ILE A 77 0.39 -0.16 -6.09
CA ILE A 77 1.06 -1.42 -5.76
C ILE A 77 0.15 -2.62 -6.11
N LEU A 78 -1.13 -2.58 -5.71
CA LEU A 78 -2.08 -3.65 -6.01
C LEU A 78 -2.28 -3.82 -7.52
N LYS A 79 -2.42 -2.72 -8.27
CA LYS A 79 -2.51 -2.77 -9.74
C LYS A 79 -1.26 -3.35 -10.38
N LEU A 80 -0.06 -2.99 -9.90
CA LEU A 80 1.19 -3.55 -10.40
C LEU A 80 1.32 -5.04 -10.14
N ILE A 81 0.89 -5.52 -8.97
CA ILE A 81 0.83 -6.96 -8.66
C ILE A 81 -0.14 -7.67 -9.61
N LEU A 82 -1.32 -7.10 -9.84
CA LEU A 82 -2.30 -7.66 -10.80
C LEU A 82 -1.72 -7.72 -12.22
N TYR A 83 -1.11 -6.64 -12.70
CA TYR A 83 -0.53 -6.60 -14.05
C TYR A 83 0.65 -7.53 -14.22
N LEU A 84 1.43 -7.74 -13.16
CA LEU A 84 2.49 -8.75 -13.15
C LEU A 84 1.92 -10.17 -13.25
N ALA A 85 0.85 -10.47 -12.50
CA ALA A 85 0.17 -11.76 -12.58
C ALA A 85 -0.43 -12.03 -13.97
N LEU A 86 -0.87 -10.98 -14.67
CA LEU A 86 -1.34 -11.03 -16.06
C LEU A 86 -0.22 -10.99 -17.11
N GLN A 87 1.05 -11.02 -16.69
CA GLN A 87 2.24 -10.96 -17.56
C GLN A 87 2.24 -9.75 -18.52
N MET A 88 1.65 -8.63 -18.09
CA MET A 88 1.59 -7.41 -18.89
C MET A 88 2.98 -6.80 -19.05
N LYS A 89 3.29 -6.27 -20.25
CA LYS A 89 4.58 -5.61 -20.50
C LYS A 89 4.69 -4.32 -19.68
N GLN A 90 5.89 -4.04 -19.16
CA GLN A 90 6.17 -2.84 -18.36
C GLN A 90 5.82 -1.52 -19.07
N ILE A 91 5.95 -1.47 -20.41
CA ILE A 91 5.60 -0.29 -21.19
C ILE A 91 4.10 -0.01 -21.17
N ASP A 92 3.27 -1.05 -21.16
CA ASP A 92 1.82 -0.93 -21.13
C ASP A 92 1.36 -0.58 -19.70
N GLN A 93 1.99 -1.20 -18.68
CA GLN A 93 1.78 -0.83 -17.28
C GLN A 93 2.07 0.66 -17.03
N ALA A 94 3.17 1.19 -17.60
CA ALA A 94 3.55 2.60 -17.47
C ALA A 94 2.48 3.52 -18.05
N LYS A 95 1.99 3.20 -19.26
CA LYS A 95 0.92 3.94 -19.92
C LYS A 95 -0.38 3.92 -19.14
N LEU A 96 -0.81 2.75 -18.66
CA LEU A 96 -2.08 2.58 -17.95
C LEU A 96 -2.10 3.26 -16.58
N LEU A 97 -0.96 3.26 -15.88
CA LEU A 97 -0.87 3.83 -14.52
C LEU A 97 -0.38 5.28 -14.49
N GLY A 98 0.08 5.82 -15.63
CA GLY A 98 0.67 7.16 -15.68
C GLY A 98 1.95 7.28 -14.84
N ILE A 99 2.69 6.19 -14.65
CA ILE A 99 3.94 6.17 -13.88
C ILE A 99 5.13 5.87 -14.78
N SER A 100 6.31 6.36 -14.40
CA SER A 100 7.52 6.15 -15.20
C SER A 100 7.90 4.67 -15.28
N ARG A 101 8.39 4.24 -16.44
CA ARG A 101 8.91 2.88 -16.63
C ARG A 101 10.05 2.54 -15.64
N PRO A 102 11.02 3.44 -15.35
CA PRO A 102 12.01 3.20 -14.30
C PRO A 102 11.40 2.88 -12.93
N THR A 103 10.31 3.56 -12.55
CA THR A 103 9.60 3.29 -11.29
C THR A 103 9.04 1.87 -11.26
N ILE A 104 8.47 1.39 -12.37
CA ILE A 104 7.97 0.01 -12.50
C ILE A 104 9.11 -1.01 -12.41
N ILE A 105 10.23 -0.75 -13.10
CA ILE A 105 11.41 -1.63 -13.05
C ILE A 105 11.92 -1.73 -11.61
N SER A 106 12.07 -0.59 -10.93
CA SER A 106 12.50 -0.55 -9.53
C SER A 106 11.54 -1.31 -8.61
N PHE A 107 10.23 -1.13 -8.79
CA PHE A 107 9.21 -1.88 -8.05
C PHE A 107 9.35 -3.39 -8.28
N GLN A 108 9.42 -3.85 -9.53
CA GLN A 108 9.50 -5.26 -9.86
C GLN A 108 10.82 -5.91 -9.40
N GLN A 109 11.93 -5.18 -9.49
CA GLN A 109 13.22 -5.63 -8.92
C GLN A 109 13.11 -5.80 -7.41
N ARG A 110 12.54 -4.81 -6.70
CA ARG A 110 12.33 -4.90 -5.26
C ARG A 110 11.41 -6.05 -4.88
N LEU A 111 10.34 -6.27 -5.64
CA LEU A 111 9.40 -7.36 -5.44
C LEU A 111 10.09 -8.74 -5.55
N ARG A 112 10.98 -8.92 -6.52
CA ARG A 112 11.75 -10.18 -6.67
C ARG A 112 12.66 -10.46 -5.47
N LEU A 113 13.26 -9.43 -4.88
CA LEU A 113 14.16 -9.59 -3.73
C LEU A 113 13.46 -10.00 -2.43
N ILE A 114 12.14 -9.84 -2.34
CA ILE A 114 11.37 -10.09 -1.11
C ILE A 114 10.35 -11.21 -1.25
N ALA A 115 10.06 -11.64 -2.49
CA ALA A 115 9.13 -12.73 -2.78
C ALA A 115 9.82 -14.02 -3.24
N CYS A 116 11.14 -13.99 -3.46
CA CYS A 116 12.01 -15.15 -3.64
C CYS A 116 12.90 -15.31 -2.41
#